data_AF-A0A428P3U9-F1
#
_entry.id   AF-A0A428P3U9-F1
#
_cell.length_a   1.000
_cell.length_b   1.000
_cell.length_c   1.000
_cell.angle_alpha   90.00
_cell.angle_beta   90.00
_cell.angle_gamma   90.00
#
_symmetry.space_group_name_H-M   'P 1'
#
loop_
_entity.id
_entity.type
_entity.pdbx_description
1 polymer ?
#
loop_
_entity_poly.entity_id
_entity_poly.type
_entity_poly.pdbx_seq_one_letter_code
_entity_poly.pdbx_strand_id
1 'polypeptide(L)'
;MEDRITAIQFLLRSRLTFALSDYFHIMELRKDNSDHELISQVKAIYVQIKDLYDEWNIDKWVQELTANSLLLWNVSSIAFTGYHAIIYMLRRAIASVHNFPTLDQADGLVSNIPLVQTVSRRMLKTAYTLFKMDARLDIFCVFVGCFDLHVPYILLARKLLDKTETLPCIGNADLLDHLVEAIEVIPEQEIIQLLVALAISVVPAASRNAPPRSWKPPVYPATTRENDDTLVNRFDVRDTLAYVTNSTGNVNNVFTLLWVTTTEGKKFHLSTNAGLIQSENMGTFISLNDLQDRTARGASILLPGSGNPDRLDMRSVAQNITSPAGGDGWTNTQLKIDLADIGVDVSFRPTGKNFYYGGNGDIQLFKNGQDNSVSKSLPGWSWYWANPTTRINGSLSTDGKKHMIDASQSYALFERQWGDLNIGQGHYLLWLYLETGEVLISWSMEPNEAGESKIAFACIWQPNGWHEMIPVGPKSRAWDISRGKVTGYKYFNRFFLDLPARDASFRLDKWVRDAELVPSPPEQLHRYINISESYGEGTARWNGKIS
;
A
#
# COMPACT_ATOMS: atom_id res chain seq x y z
N MET A 1 -16.11 24.77 19.03
CA MET A 1 -14.74 25.17 18.63
C MET A 1 -14.15 24.12 17.70
N GLU A 2 -14.30 22.83 18.00
CA GLU A 2 -13.90 21.70 17.14
C GLU A 2 -14.49 21.75 15.72
N ASP A 3 -15.82 21.87 15.55
CA ASP A 3 -16.44 21.91 14.20
C ASP A 3 -15.90 23.03 13.30
N ARG A 4 -15.59 24.19 13.91
CA ARG A 4 -15.01 25.35 13.20
C ARG A 4 -13.57 25.06 12.80
N ILE A 5 -12.81 24.38 13.65
CA ILE A 5 -11.42 23.98 13.34
C ILE A 5 -11.42 22.94 12.22
N THR A 6 -12.28 21.92 12.27
CA THR A 6 -12.38 20.90 11.20
C THR A 6 -12.76 21.48 9.84
N ALA A 7 -13.69 22.43 9.79
CA ALA A 7 -14.05 23.12 8.55
C ALA A 7 -12.87 23.96 7.99
N ILE A 8 -12.14 24.66 8.87
CA ILE A 8 -10.95 25.42 8.46
C ILE A 8 -9.83 24.50 8.00
N GLN A 9 -9.66 23.34 8.64
CA GLN A 9 -8.70 22.32 8.23
C GLN A 9 -9.00 21.78 6.84
N PHE A 10 -10.27 21.52 6.54
CA PHE A 10 -10.70 21.14 5.19
C PHE A 10 -10.31 22.21 4.16
N LEU A 11 -10.63 23.48 4.43
CA LEU A 11 -10.29 24.60 3.54
C LEU A 11 -8.78 24.75 3.32
N LEU A 12 -7.99 24.64 4.39
CA LEU A 12 -6.52 24.70 4.32
C LEU A 12 -5.93 23.55 3.50
N ARG A 13 -6.42 22.32 3.73
CA ARG A 13 -5.99 21.14 2.96
C ARG A 13 -6.36 21.28 1.50
N SER A 14 -7.57 21.72 1.17
CA SER A 14 -7.99 21.94 -0.22
C SER A 14 -7.12 22.99 -0.92
N ARG A 15 -6.84 24.13 -0.27
CA ARG A 15 -5.96 25.17 -0.85
C ARG A 15 -4.53 24.69 -1.01
N LEU A 16 -4.03 23.88 -0.08
CA LEU A 16 -2.72 23.26 -0.19
C LEU A 16 -2.66 22.26 -1.36
N THR A 17 -3.71 21.46 -1.56
CA THR A 17 -3.82 20.55 -2.71
C THR A 17 -3.75 21.31 -4.03
N PHE A 18 -4.43 22.45 -4.17
CA PHE A 18 -4.34 23.26 -5.38
C PHE A 18 -2.93 23.82 -5.60
N ALA A 19 -2.29 24.37 -4.57
CA ALA A 19 -0.92 24.87 -4.66
C ALA A 19 0.07 23.77 -5.08
N LEU A 20 -0.10 22.55 -4.54
CA LEU A 20 0.71 21.39 -4.92
C LEU A 20 0.41 20.92 -6.35
N SER A 21 -0.85 20.95 -6.78
CA SER A 21 -1.25 20.63 -8.15
C SER A 21 -0.60 21.57 -9.15
N ASP A 22 -0.59 22.88 -8.86
CA ASP A 22 0.08 23.89 -9.69
C ASP A 22 1.59 23.62 -9.76
N TYR A 23 2.20 23.19 -8.65
CA TYR A 23 3.62 22.84 -8.62
C TYR A 23 3.93 21.65 -9.52
N PHE A 24 3.17 20.56 -9.40
CA PHE A 24 3.39 19.38 -10.23
C PHE A 24 3.12 19.67 -11.70
N HIS A 25 2.12 20.50 -12.02
CA HIS A 25 1.86 20.95 -13.39
C HIS A 25 3.05 21.73 -13.98
N ILE A 26 3.64 22.65 -13.21
CA ILE A 26 4.86 23.37 -13.61
C ILE A 26 6.03 22.41 -13.85
N MET A 27 6.17 21.39 -13.02
CA MET A 27 7.23 20.38 -13.16
C MET A 27 7.00 19.47 -14.38
N GLU A 28 5.76 19.15 -14.74
CA GLU A 28 5.39 18.31 -15.89
C GLU A 28 5.54 19.02 -17.23
N LEU A 29 5.19 20.31 -17.31
CA LEU A 29 5.28 21.09 -18.55
C LEU A 29 6.72 21.42 -18.96
N ARG A 30 7.70 21.07 -18.14
CA ARG A 30 9.10 21.42 -18.33
C ARG A 30 9.73 20.54 -19.42
N LYS A 31 10.25 21.18 -20.48
CA LYS A 31 10.88 20.49 -21.61
C LYS A 31 12.42 20.46 -21.57
N ASP A 32 13.05 21.37 -20.81
CA ASP A 32 14.52 21.45 -20.66
C ASP A 32 14.96 21.85 -19.24
N ASN A 33 16.18 21.46 -18.84
CA ASN A 33 16.70 21.63 -17.46
C ASN A 33 17.18 23.05 -17.10
N SER A 34 17.34 23.95 -18.08
CA SER A 34 18.01 25.25 -17.89
C SER A 34 17.09 26.44 -17.56
N ASP A 35 15.82 26.22 -17.22
CA ASP A 35 14.91 27.35 -16.93
C ASP A 35 15.24 28.04 -15.60
N HIS A 36 15.93 29.19 -15.71
CA HIS A 36 16.08 30.17 -14.62
C HIS A 36 14.72 30.67 -14.08
N GLU A 37 13.63 30.49 -14.82
CA GLU A 37 12.28 30.82 -14.38
C GLU A 37 11.69 29.83 -13.36
N LEU A 38 12.20 28.58 -13.28
CA LEU A 38 11.63 27.55 -12.40
C LEU A 38 11.64 27.99 -10.93
N ILE A 39 12.75 28.56 -10.45
CA ILE A 39 12.84 29.02 -9.06
C ILE A 39 11.83 30.14 -8.79
N SER A 40 11.58 31.01 -9.78
CA SER A 40 10.60 32.09 -9.67
C SER A 40 9.16 31.56 -9.65
N GLN A 41 8.85 30.58 -10.51
CA GLN A 41 7.53 29.94 -10.58
C GLN A 41 7.23 29.13 -9.29
N VAL A 42 8.20 28.33 -8.82
CA VAL A 42 8.10 27.62 -7.55
C VAL A 42 8.00 28.59 -6.37
N LYS A 43 8.65 29.75 -6.46
CA LYS A 43 8.51 30.84 -5.48
C LYS A 43 7.11 31.40 -5.39
N ALA A 44 6.41 31.58 -6.50
CA ALA A 44 5.01 32.00 -6.45
C ALA A 44 4.16 31.02 -5.64
N ILE A 45 4.39 29.71 -5.79
CA ILE A 45 3.62 28.68 -5.10
C ILE A 45 3.95 28.62 -3.60
N TYR A 46 5.24 28.56 -3.22
CA TYR A 46 5.55 28.47 -1.79
C TYR A 46 5.18 29.76 -1.04
N VAL A 47 5.14 30.92 -1.71
CA VAL A 47 4.63 32.16 -1.14
C VAL A 47 3.13 32.04 -0.87
N GLN A 48 2.35 31.46 -1.78
CA GLN A 48 0.92 31.21 -1.53
C GLN A 48 0.70 30.30 -0.31
N ILE A 49 1.49 29.23 -0.14
CA ILE A 49 1.40 28.35 1.04
C ILE A 49 1.77 29.11 2.31
N LYS A 50 2.84 29.90 2.28
CA LYS A 50 3.27 30.71 3.42
C LYS A 50 2.19 31.73 3.82
N ASP A 51 1.66 32.47 2.87
CA ASP A 51 0.67 33.51 3.13
C ASP A 51 -0.65 32.91 3.63
N LEU A 52 -1.03 31.73 3.11
CA LEU A 52 -2.12 30.93 3.68
C LEU A 52 -1.87 30.59 5.15
N TYR A 53 -0.64 30.19 5.52
CA TYR A 53 -0.37 29.75 6.89
C TYR A 53 -0.28 30.92 7.86
N ASP A 54 0.19 32.08 7.38
CA ASP A 54 0.20 33.32 8.14
C ASP A 54 -1.23 33.89 8.29
N GLU A 55 -2.06 33.87 7.23
CA GLU A 55 -3.47 34.29 7.25
C GLU A 55 -4.26 33.55 8.34
N TRP A 56 -4.06 32.23 8.42
CA TRP A 56 -4.77 31.36 9.35
C TRP A 56 -4.05 31.14 10.68
N ASN A 57 -2.89 31.79 10.88
CA ASN A 57 -2.09 31.74 12.11
C ASN A 57 -1.79 30.31 12.62
N ILE A 58 -1.39 29.42 11.72
CA ILE A 58 -1.19 27.98 12.02
C ILE A 58 -0.21 27.77 13.18
N ASP A 59 0.89 28.52 13.23
CA ASP A 59 1.90 28.41 14.29
C ASP A 59 1.33 28.77 15.68
N LYS A 60 0.37 29.69 15.73
CA LYS A 60 -0.31 30.09 16.96
C LYS A 60 -1.25 28.99 17.43
N TRP A 61 -1.97 28.36 16.51
CA TRP A 61 -2.86 27.24 16.83
C TRP A 61 -2.10 26.04 17.39
N VAL A 62 -0.93 25.71 16.86
CA VAL A 62 -0.06 24.65 17.41
C VAL A 62 0.32 24.95 18.87
N GLN A 63 0.56 26.21 19.22
CA GLN A 63 0.93 26.58 20.60
C GLN A 63 -0.27 26.61 21.56
N GLU A 64 -1.42 27.10 21.10
CA GLU A 64 -2.61 27.28 21.94
C GLU A 64 -3.40 25.99 22.17
N LEU A 65 -3.25 24.98 21.30
CA LEU A 65 -3.98 23.71 21.37
C LEU A 65 -3.30 22.62 22.19
N THR A 66 -2.23 22.94 22.94
CA THR A 66 -1.48 21.99 23.78
C THR A 66 -2.32 21.30 24.87
N ALA A 67 -3.50 21.82 25.20
CA ALA A 67 -4.45 21.18 26.11
C ALA A 67 -5.41 20.17 25.44
N ASN A 68 -5.48 20.11 24.10
CA ASN A 68 -6.33 19.18 23.35
C ASN A 68 -5.47 18.41 22.33
N SER A 69 -5.06 17.20 22.70
CA SER A 69 -4.14 16.37 21.92
C SER A 69 -4.66 16.06 20.51
N LEU A 70 -5.95 15.79 20.34
CA LEU A 70 -6.56 15.47 19.05
C LEU A 70 -6.52 16.67 18.09
N LEU A 71 -6.92 17.85 18.56
CA LEU A 71 -6.91 19.06 17.75
C LEU A 71 -5.47 19.53 17.45
N LEU A 72 -4.57 19.40 18.42
CA LEU A 72 -3.16 19.69 18.21
C LEU A 72 -2.57 18.81 17.12
N TRP A 73 -2.84 17.51 17.14
CA TRP A 73 -2.38 16.57 16.11
C TRP A 73 -2.88 16.95 14.72
N ASN A 74 -4.17 17.29 14.61
CA ASN A 74 -4.77 17.66 13.33
C ASN A 74 -4.19 18.95 12.75
N VAL A 75 -4.00 19.99 13.59
CA VAL A 75 -3.38 21.26 13.16
C VAL A 75 -1.90 21.06 12.85
N SER A 76 -1.19 20.26 13.64
CA SER A 76 0.23 19.97 13.43
C SER A 76 0.46 19.20 12.14
N SER A 77 -0.40 18.24 11.80
CA SER A 77 -0.34 17.54 10.51
C SER A 77 -0.42 18.50 9.33
N ILE A 78 -1.29 19.51 9.39
CA ILE A 78 -1.39 20.55 8.36
C ILE A 78 -0.09 21.36 8.33
N ALA A 79 0.39 21.82 9.49
CA ALA A 79 1.64 22.56 9.61
C ALA A 79 2.81 21.81 8.94
N PHE A 80 2.95 20.50 9.25
CA PHE A 80 3.99 19.66 8.66
C PHE A 80 3.83 19.54 7.15
N THR A 81 2.63 19.25 6.63
CA THR A 81 2.42 19.09 5.18
C THR A 81 2.81 20.35 4.41
N GLY A 82 2.39 21.54 4.87
CA GLY A 82 2.75 22.79 4.17
C GLY A 82 4.23 23.14 4.27
N TYR A 83 4.83 23.05 5.45
CA TYR A 83 6.24 23.39 5.63
C TYR A 83 7.17 22.39 4.91
N HIS A 84 6.83 21.09 4.96
CA HIS A 84 7.55 20.07 4.20
C HIS A 84 7.43 20.31 2.70
N ALA A 85 6.24 20.63 2.19
CA ALA A 85 6.04 20.98 0.79
C ALA A 85 6.92 22.16 0.34
N ILE A 86 7.02 23.23 1.14
CA ILE A 86 7.88 24.38 0.85
C ILE A 86 9.35 23.94 0.73
N ILE A 87 9.85 23.16 1.69
CA ILE A 87 11.23 22.65 1.69
C ILE A 87 11.45 21.76 0.47
N TYR A 88 10.55 20.80 0.21
CA TYR A 88 10.65 19.86 -0.89
C TYR A 88 10.68 20.55 -2.25
N MET A 89 9.73 21.46 -2.51
CA MET A 89 9.64 22.20 -3.78
C MET A 89 10.92 23.01 -4.05
N LEU A 90 11.47 23.66 -3.01
CA LEU A 90 12.73 24.42 -3.11
C LEU A 90 13.94 23.51 -3.36
N ARG A 91 14.06 22.41 -2.63
CA ARG A 91 15.14 21.41 -2.84
C ARG A 91 15.10 20.87 -4.25
N ARG A 92 13.92 20.54 -4.76
CA ARG A 92 13.72 20.00 -6.10
C ARG A 92 14.00 21.03 -7.19
N ALA A 93 13.54 22.27 -7.02
CA ALA A 93 13.80 23.34 -7.98
C ALA A 93 15.30 23.64 -8.12
N ILE A 94 15.99 23.75 -6.98
CA ILE A 94 17.43 24.01 -6.94
C ILE A 94 18.22 22.83 -7.48
N ALA A 95 17.89 21.59 -7.08
CA ALA A 95 18.50 20.40 -7.66
C ALA A 95 18.34 20.35 -9.17
N SER A 96 17.17 20.71 -9.68
CA SER A 96 16.89 20.71 -11.11
C SER A 96 17.68 21.79 -11.88
N VAL A 97 17.73 23.02 -11.36
CA VAL A 97 18.49 24.13 -12.00
C VAL A 97 20.00 23.88 -11.99
N HIS A 98 20.52 23.28 -10.92
CA HIS A 98 21.95 22.98 -10.78
C HIS A 98 22.34 21.59 -11.31
N ASN A 99 21.39 20.84 -11.90
CA ASN A 99 21.56 19.46 -12.36
C ASN A 99 22.16 18.53 -11.29
N PHE A 100 21.77 18.72 -10.02
CA PHE A 100 22.19 17.83 -8.96
C PHE A 100 21.49 16.47 -9.09
N PRO A 101 22.23 15.34 -9.10
CA PRO A 101 21.66 14.00 -9.17
C PRO A 101 20.77 13.61 -7.98
N THR A 102 20.94 14.25 -6.82
CA THR A 102 20.20 13.94 -5.60
C THR A 102 19.82 15.23 -4.84
N LEU A 103 18.74 15.17 -4.04
CA LEU A 103 18.23 16.36 -3.34
C LEU A 103 19.14 16.83 -2.19
N ASP A 104 19.88 15.93 -1.56
CA ASP A 104 20.82 16.26 -0.47
C ASP A 104 21.97 17.16 -0.92
N GLN A 105 22.33 17.09 -2.21
CA GLN A 105 23.33 17.99 -2.80
C GLN A 105 22.81 19.43 -2.94
N ALA A 106 21.48 19.61 -3.02
CA ALA A 106 20.87 20.93 -2.96
C ALA A 106 20.85 21.50 -1.54
N ASP A 107 20.99 20.68 -0.50
CA ASP A 107 20.78 21.10 0.89
C ASP A 107 21.70 22.24 1.32
N GLY A 108 22.95 22.29 0.81
CA GLY A 108 23.86 23.40 1.10
C GLY A 108 23.43 24.74 0.51
N LEU A 109 22.77 24.73 -0.65
CA LEU A 109 22.20 25.94 -1.25
C LEU A 109 20.86 26.29 -0.61
N VAL A 110 20.03 25.28 -0.35
CA VAL A 110 18.70 25.40 0.23
C VAL A 110 18.79 25.88 1.69
N SER A 111 19.77 25.43 2.46
CA SER A 111 19.98 25.87 3.86
C SER A 111 20.30 27.35 3.97
N ASN A 112 20.79 27.98 2.90
CA ASN A 112 21.07 29.42 2.88
C ASN A 112 19.84 30.29 2.63
N ILE A 113 18.68 29.68 2.34
CA ILE A 113 17.43 30.41 2.11
C ILE A 113 16.79 30.75 3.46
N PRO A 114 16.55 32.05 3.79
CA PRO A 114 15.98 32.45 5.08
C PRO A 114 14.61 31.83 5.39
N LEU A 115 13.79 31.64 4.35
CA LEU A 115 12.49 30.99 4.48
C LEU A 115 12.63 29.53 4.92
N VAL A 116 13.56 28.77 4.31
CA VAL A 116 13.83 27.36 4.65
C VAL A 116 14.21 27.24 6.12
N GLN A 117 15.08 28.12 6.60
CA GLN A 117 15.48 28.17 8.01
C GLN A 117 14.28 28.42 8.92
N THR A 118 13.37 29.30 8.49
CA THR A 118 12.16 29.64 9.25
C THR A 118 11.17 28.48 9.30
N VAL A 119 10.85 27.85 8.17
CA VAL A 119 9.91 26.72 8.14
C VAL A 119 10.51 25.47 8.79
N SER A 120 11.83 25.27 8.69
CA SER A 120 12.53 24.20 9.42
C SER A 120 12.41 24.37 10.93
N ARG A 121 12.62 25.60 11.45
CA ARG A 121 12.41 25.90 12.87
C ARG A 121 10.98 25.62 13.31
N ARG A 122 10.00 26.04 12.50
CA ARG A 122 8.57 25.82 12.80
C ARG A 122 8.23 24.33 12.85
N MET A 123 8.69 23.54 11.88
CA MET A 123 8.52 22.08 11.90
C MET A 123 9.14 21.42 13.14
N LEU A 124 10.40 21.73 13.45
CA LEU A 124 11.07 21.14 14.62
C LEU A 124 10.42 21.57 15.94
N LYS A 125 9.95 22.82 16.05
CA LYS A 125 9.22 23.30 17.24
C LYS A 125 7.86 22.61 17.40
N THR A 126 7.14 22.37 16.30
CA THR A 126 5.89 21.59 16.29
C THR A 126 6.16 20.15 16.72
N ALA A 127 7.19 19.51 16.16
CA ALA A 127 7.59 18.15 16.53
C ALA A 127 7.96 18.05 18.02
N TYR A 128 8.77 18.99 18.51
CA TYR A 128 9.12 19.07 19.93
C TYR A 128 7.91 19.23 20.84
N THR A 129 6.94 20.07 20.44
CA THR A 129 5.69 20.27 21.19
C THR A 129 4.90 18.97 21.30
N LEU A 130 4.82 18.21 20.21
CA LEU A 130 4.14 16.91 20.19
C LEU A 130 4.88 15.85 21.01
N PHE A 131 6.22 15.78 20.89
CA PHE A 131 7.03 14.87 21.71
C PHE A 131 6.92 15.18 23.20
N LYS A 132 6.88 16.45 23.60
CA LYS A 132 6.65 16.83 25.00
C LYS A 132 5.32 16.34 25.55
N MET A 133 4.31 16.17 24.69
CA MET A 133 2.99 15.72 25.10
C MET A 133 2.86 14.20 25.06
N ASP A 134 3.47 13.55 24.07
CA ASP A 134 3.32 12.12 23.82
C ASP A 134 4.58 11.56 23.13
N ALA A 135 5.63 11.34 23.91
CA ALA A 135 6.91 10.79 23.45
C ALA A 135 6.82 9.27 23.25
N ARG A 136 6.20 8.84 22.14
CA ARG A 136 6.11 7.43 21.74
C ARG A 136 6.88 7.14 20.45
N LEU A 137 7.36 5.90 20.34
CA LEU A 137 8.14 5.46 19.18
C LEU A 137 7.35 5.52 17.85
N ASP A 138 6.05 5.24 17.87
CA ASP A 138 5.18 5.32 16.68
C ASP A 138 5.07 6.77 16.15
N ILE A 139 4.96 7.74 17.06
CA ILE A 139 4.96 9.17 16.76
C ILE A 139 6.31 9.61 16.14
N PHE A 140 7.43 9.12 16.70
CA PHE A 140 8.75 9.36 16.14
C PHE A 140 8.87 8.84 14.69
N CYS A 141 8.40 7.62 14.44
CA CYS A 141 8.38 7.03 13.10
C CYS A 141 7.54 7.85 12.11
N VAL A 142 6.38 8.38 12.52
CA VAL A 142 5.56 9.26 11.66
C VAL A 142 6.32 10.52 11.26
N PHE A 143 7.02 11.18 12.20
CA PHE A 143 7.76 12.39 11.86
C PHE A 143 8.95 12.12 10.95
N VAL A 144 9.73 11.07 11.22
CA VAL A 144 10.92 10.75 10.42
C VAL A 144 10.54 10.19 9.05
N GLY A 145 9.49 9.36 8.98
CA GLY A 145 9.09 8.63 7.77
C GLY A 145 8.08 9.35 6.88
N CYS A 146 7.06 10.02 7.45
CA CYS A 146 6.02 10.68 6.65
C CYS A 146 6.32 12.16 6.38
N PHE A 147 7.04 12.83 7.28
CA PHE A 147 7.33 14.27 7.18
C PHE A 147 8.82 14.58 7.03
N ASP A 148 9.65 13.55 6.83
CA ASP A 148 11.10 13.65 6.68
C ASP A 148 11.75 14.57 7.72
N LEU A 149 11.37 14.50 9.00
CA LEU A 149 11.80 15.46 10.05
C LEU A 149 13.34 15.58 10.16
N HIS A 150 14.08 14.56 9.71
CA HIS A 150 15.53 14.58 9.59
C HIS A 150 16.05 15.65 8.60
N VAL A 151 15.29 16.01 7.56
CA VAL A 151 15.63 17.04 6.57
C VAL A 151 15.67 18.45 7.18
N PRO A 152 14.59 19.01 7.79
CA PRO A 152 14.65 20.31 8.44
C PRO A 152 15.67 20.34 9.58
N TYR A 153 15.89 19.21 10.28
CA TYR A 153 16.97 19.07 11.26
C TYR A 153 18.35 19.31 10.62
N ILE A 154 18.68 18.59 9.54
CA ILE A 154 19.95 18.72 8.83
C ILE A 154 20.13 20.12 8.25
N LEU A 155 19.08 20.73 7.70
CA LEU A 155 19.14 22.08 7.12
C LEU A 155 19.44 23.16 8.16
N LEU A 156 18.90 23.01 9.39
CA LEU A 156 19.23 23.88 10.52
C LEU A 156 20.63 23.60 11.07
N ALA A 157 20.98 22.33 11.28
CA ALA A 157 22.29 21.92 11.79
C ALA A 157 23.43 22.36 10.86
N ARG A 158 23.25 22.27 9.54
CA ARG A 158 24.23 22.76 8.56
C ARG A 158 24.49 24.26 8.67
N LYS A 159 23.45 25.07 8.93
CA LYS A 159 23.60 26.52 9.10
C LYS A 159 24.33 26.86 10.41
N LEU A 160 24.15 26.07 11.46
CA LEU A 160 24.89 26.20 12.73
C LEU A 160 26.39 25.90 12.58
N LEU A 161 26.74 24.96 11.71
CA LEU A 161 28.13 24.58 11.45
C LEU A 161 28.85 25.58 10.53
N ASP A 162 28.12 26.50 9.88
CA ASP A 162 28.67 27.54 9.02
C ASP A 162 29.10 28.76 9.87
N LYS A 163 30.42 28.95 10.03
CA LYS A 163 31.05 29.79 11.07
C LYS A 163 30.85 31.32 10.94
N THR A 164 29.85 31.79 10.17
CA THR A 164 29.72 33.19 9.75
C THR A 164 28.65 34.01 10.50
N GLU A 165 27.79 33.41 11.33
CA GLU A 165 26.78 34.13 12.13
C GLU A 165 26.66 33.56 13.56
N THR A 166 26.66 34.42 14.60
CA THR A 166 26.81 33.97 16.01
C THR A 166 25.56 34.12 16.89
N LEU A 167 24.59 34.99 16.59
CA LEU A 167 23.42 35.22 17.48
C LEU A 167 22.16 34.37 17.20
N PRO A 168 21.71 34.16 15.94
CA PRO A 168 20.56 33.27 15.65
C PRO A 168 20.85 31.78 15.90
N CYS A 169 22.11 31.42 16.13
CA CYS A 169 22.60 30.05 16.24
C CYS A 169 22.34 29.42 17.62
N ILE A 170 22.22 30.22 18.69
CA ILE A 170 22.01 29.69 20.04
C ILE A 170 20.62 29.06 20.17
N GLY A 171 19.55 29.77 19.79
CA GLY A 171 18.19 29.23 19.88
C GLY A 171 17.89 28.06 18.93
N ASN A 172 18.67 27.91 17.86
CA ASN A 172 18.59 26.74 16.99
C ASN A 172 19.32 25.54 17.62
N ALA A 173 20.49 25.73 18.23
CA ALA A 173 21.19 24.67 18.96
C ALA A 173 20.32 24.16 20.13
N ASP A 174 19.76 25.07 20.92
CA ASP A 174 18.84 24.73 22.01
C ASP A 174 17.62 23.93 21.51
N LEU A 175 17.06 24.28 20.33
CA LEU A 175 15.91 23.55 19.78
C LEU A 175 16.30 22.13 19.32
N LEU A 176 17.48 21.95 18.75
CA LEU A 176 17.97 20.63 18.34
C LEU A 176 18.27 19.77 19.57
N ASP A 177 18.93 20.33 20.58
CA ASP A 177 19.26 19.65 21.84
C ASP A 177 17.98 19.25 22.58
N HIS A 178 17.03 20.19 22.75
CA HIS A 178 15.74 19.88 23.39
C HIS A 178 14.94 18.81 22.63
N LEU A 179 15.03 18.78 21.30
CA LEU A 179 14.37 17.75 20.49
C LEU A 179 15.01 16.39 20.72
N VAL A 180 16.34 16.32 20.76
CA VAL A 180 17.09 15.09 21.08
C VAL A 180 16.75 14.62 22.48
N GLU A 181 16.78 15.50 23.49
CA GLU A 181 16.38 15.18 24.86
C GLU A 181 14.93 14.64 24.92
N ALA A 182 14.00 15.25 24.18
CA ALA A 182 12.60 14.78 24.14
C ALA A 182 12.45 13.40 23.49
N ILE A 183 13.36 13.03 22.57
CA ILE A 183 13.42 11.71 21.94
C ILE A 183 14.11 10.69 22.86
N GLU A 184 15.13 11.10 23.63
CA GLU A 184 15.87 10.25 24.56
C GLU A 184 15.02 9.76 25.76
N VAL A 185 13.91 10.45 26.05
CA VAL A 185 12.95 10.06 27.11
C VAL A 185 12.11 8.83 26.72
N ILE A 186 12.16 8.37 25.46
CA ILE A 186 11.49 7.12 25.03
C ILE A 186 12.15 5.93 25.76
N PRO A 187 11.49 5.29 26.74
CA PRO A 187 12.16 4.35 27.63
C PRO A 187 12.50 3.02 26.95
N GLU A 188 13.69 2.46 27.22
CA GLU A 188 14.04 1.06 26.93
C GLU A 188 12.99 0.05 27.47
N GLN A 189 12.20 0.44 28.47
CA GLN A 189 11.13 -0.39 29.04
C GLN A 189 9.90 -0.56 28.12
N GLU A 190 9.70 0.25 27.08
CA GLU A 190 8.72 -0.04 26.02
C GLU A 190 9.10 -1.30 25.21
N ILE A 191 10.38 -1.68 25.22
CA ILE A 191 10.89 -2.96 24.69
C ILE A 191 10.52 -4.15 25.60
N ILE A 192 10.40 -3.93 26.92
CA ILE A 192 10.05 -4.97 27.91
C ILE A 192 8.53 -5.16 28.04
N GLN A 193 7.72 -4.10 27.89
CA GLN A 193 6.26 -4.27 27.80
C GLN A 193 5.84 -5.02 26.52
N LEU A 194 6.66 -4.94 25.45
CA LEU A 194 6.60 -5.82 24.28
C LEU A 194 6.78 -7.31 24.64
N LEU A 195 7.62 -7.62 25.64
CA LEU A 195 7.90 -8.98 26.11
C LEU A 195 6.82 -9.53 27.07
N VAL A 196 6.19 -8.68 27.88
CA VAL A 196 5.05 -9.08 28.74
C VAL A 196 3.77 -9.28 27.93
N ALA A 197 3.56 -8.50 26.86
CA ALA A 197 2.50 -8.76 25.89
C ALA A 197 2.74 -10.08 25.11
N LEU A 198 4.01 -10.47 24.88
CA LEU A 198 4.36 -11.80 24.39
C LEU A 198 3.98 -12.91 25.38
N ALA A 199 4.09 -12.66 26.69
CA ALA A 199 3.83 -13.64 27.75
C ALA A 199 2.33 -13.92 28.01
N ILE A 200 1.41 -13.06 27.55
CA ILE A 200 -0.04 -13.31 27.63
C ILE A 200 -0.55 -14.10 26.39
N SER A 201 0.31 -14.35 25.40
CA SER A 201 -0.04 -15.10 24.19
C SER A 201 0.14 -16.62 24.33
N VAL A 202 -0.44 -17.22 25.36
CA VAL A 202 -0.62 -18.68 25.43
C VAL A 202 -2.11 -18.99 25.62
N VAL A 203 -2.83 -18.98 24.50
CA VAL A 203 -4.06 -19.77 24.34
C VAL A 203 -3.74 -20.88 23.34
N PRO A 204 -4.07 -22.15 23.62
CA PRO A 204 -3.69 -23.26 22.76
C PRO A 204 -4.29 -23.14 21.38
N ALA A 205 -3.58 -23.70 20.40
CA ALA A 205 -4.06 -23.97 19.05
C ALA A 205 -5.30 -24.89 19.10
N ALA A 206 -6.48 -24.31 19.31
CA ALA A 206 -7.77 -24.97 19.26
C ALA A 206 -8.57 -24.43 18.06
N SER A 207 -8.09 -24.66 16.83
CA SER A 207 -8.94 -24.48 15.64
C SER A 207 -8.66 -25.47 14.49
N ARG A 208 -7.83 -26.49 14.72
CA ARG A 208 -7.52 -27.47 13.66
C ARG A 208 -8.70 -28.39 13.27
N ASN A 209 -9.84 -28.33 13.98
CA ASN A 209 -11.03 -29.14 13.70
C ASN A 209 -12.34 -28.34 13.54
N ALA A 210 -12.31 -27.00 13.47
CA ALA A 210 -13.54 -26.22 13.27
C ALA A 210 -14.04 -26.33 11.80
N PRO A 211 -15.36 -26.42 11.55
CA PRO A 211 -15.89 -26.32 10.18
C PRO A 211 -15.61 -24.91 9.61
N PRO A 212 -15.44 -24.76 8.28
CA PRO A 212 -15.18 -23.45 7.66
C PRO A 212 -16.30 -22.46 7.99
N ARG A 213 -15.95 -21.24 8.42
CA ARG A 213 -16.94 -20.19 8.72
C ARG A 213 -17.80 -19.91 7.49
N SER A 214 -19.05 -19.46 7.73
CA SER A 214 -19.88 -18.98 6.63
C SER A 214 -19.28 -17.67 6.11
N TRP A 215 -19.02 -17.60 4.81
CA TRP A 215 -18.57 -16.38 4.13
C TRP A 215 -19.65 -15.85 3.19
N LYS A 216 -20.93 -16.08 3.49
CA LYS A 216 -22.03 -15.59 2.67
C LYS A 216 -21.83 -14.09 2.45
N PRO A 217 -21.59 -13.65 1.19
CA PRO A 217 -21.15 -12.29 0.98
C PRO A 217 -22.30 -11.31 1.22
N PRO A 218 -22.05 -10.12 1.80
CA PRO A 218 -23.06 -9.08 1.92
C PRO A 218 -23.61 -8.69 0.54
N VAL A 219 -24.86 -8.24 0.49
CA VAL A 219 -25.51 -7.85 -0.77
C VAL A 219 -25.15 -6.41 -1.10
N TYR A 220 -24.45 -6.22 -2.21
CA TYR A 220 -24.12 -4.91 -2.75
C TYR A 220 -24.81 -4.70 -4.11
N PRO A 221 -25.11 -3.45 -4.49
CA PRO A 221 -25.62 -3.14 -5.83
C PRO A 221 -24.56 -3.48 -6.89
N ALA A 222 -24.98 -3.65 -8.15
CA ALA A 222 -24.02 -3.78 -9.26
C ALA A 222 -23.14 -2.54 -9.37
N THR A 223 -21.85 -2.73 -9.67
CA THR A 223 -20.91 -1.63 -9.87
C THR A 223 -21.14 -1.01 -11.25
N THR A 224 -21.47 0.27 -11.29
CA THR A 224 -21.69 1.07 -12.50
C THR A 224 -20.73 2.26 -12.52
N ARG A 225 -20.64 2.99 -13.63
CA ARG A 225 -19.81 4.20 -13.71
C ARG A 225 -20.26 5.28 -12.72
N GLU A 226 -21.54 5.28 -12.36
CA GLU A 226 -22.12 6.30 -11.50
C GLU A 226 -21.93 6.01 -10.00
N ASN A 227 -21.62 4.76 -9.61
CA ASN A 227 -21.63 4.33 -8.20
C ASN A 227 -20.33 3.66 -7.73
N ASP A 228 -19.29 3.63 -8.57
CA ASP A 228 -18.01 2.99 -8.29
C ASP A 228 -16.95 3.90 -7.63
N ASP A 229 -17.38 5.09 -7.19
CA ASP A 229 -16.57 6.14 -6.56
C ASP A 229 -15.47 6.73 -7.46
N THR A 230 -15.65 6.70 -8.79
CA THR A 230 -14.79 7.39 -9.76
C THR A 230 -14.99 8.92 -9.79
N LEU A 231 -16.16 9.41 -9.35
CA LEU A 231 -16.60 10.81 -9.49
C LEU A 231 -15.85 11.86 -8.63
N VAL A 232 -14.79 11.49 -7.91
CA VAL A 232 -13.97 12.41 -7.08
C VAL A 232 -12.50 12.40 -7.49
N ASN A 233 -12.23 12.65 -8.78
CA ASN A 233 -10.89 12.64 -9.41
C ASN A 233 -10.19 11.26 -9.43
N ARG A 234 -10.95 10.15 -9.44
CA ARG A 234 -10.40 8.80 -9.65
C ARG A 234 -10.71 8.35 -11.08
N PHE A 235 -9.74 7.76 -11.77
CA PHE A 235 -9.91 7.31 -13.16
C PHE A 235 -10.96 6.18 -13.26
N ASP A 236 -11.72 6.11 -14.36
CA ASP A 236 -12.65 4.99 -14.60
C ASP A 236 -11.83 3.71 -14.77
N VAL A 237 -12.02 2.77 -13.84
CA VAL A 237 -11.26 1.51 -13.83
C VAL A 237 -11.48 0.70 -15.10
N ARG A 238 -12.63 0.87 -15.75
CA ARG A 238 -12.99 0.15 -16.99
C ARG A 238 -12.05 0.50 -18.13
N ASP A 239 -11.59 1.75 -18.18
CA ASP A 239 -10.66 2.23 -19.20
C ASP A 239 -9.23 1.71 -18.95
N THR A 240 -8.98 1.06 -17.82
CA THR A 240 -7.66 0.53 -17.42
C THR A 240 -7.57 -1.01 -17.42
N LEU A 241 -8.67 -1.66 -17.74
CA LEU A 241 -8.73 -3.11 -17.90
C LEU A 241 -7.87 -3.58 -19.08
N ALA A 242 -7.76 -2.76 -20.13
CA ALA A 242 -6.90 -3.00 -21.27
C ALA A 242 -5.51 -2.41 -21.04
N TYR A 243 -4.48 -3.26 -21.01
CA TYR A 243 -3.10 -2.81 -21.00
C TYR A 243 -2.20 -3.87 -21.61
N VAL A 244 -1.46 -3.49 -22.64
CA VAL A 244 -0.44 -4.31 -23.28
C VAL A 244 0.80 -3.45 -23.45
N THR A 245 1.95 -4.01 -23.12
CA THR A 245 3.24 -3.31 -23.23
C THR A 245 4.28 -4.27 -23.75
N ASN A 246 5.35 -3.77 -24.36
CA ASN A 246 6.51 -4.59 -24.71
C ASN A 246 7.64 -4.48 -23.68
N SER A 247 7.40 -3.75 -22.58
CA SER A 247 8.38 -3.58 -21.50
C SER A 247 8.59 -4.89 -20.74
N THR A 248 9.85 -5.28 -20.59
CA THR A 248 10.28 -6.49 -19.87
C THR A 248 10.19 -6.35 -18.35
N GLY A 249 10.15 -5.11 -17.84
CA GLY A 249 10.11 -4.83 -16.40
C GLY A 249 8.70 -4.62 -15.83
N ASN A 250 7.67 -4.75 -16.67
CA ASN A 250 6.32 -4.39 -16.30
C ASN A 250 5.61 -5.52 -15.54
N VAL A 251 5.03 -5.16 -14.40
CA VAL A 251 3.95 -5.93 -13.78
C VAL A 251 2.70 -5.67 -14.60
N ASN A 252 1.99 -6.71 -15.05
CA ASN A 252 0.71 -6.58 -15.73
C ASN A 252 -0.19 -7.78 -15.39
N ASN A 253 -0.87 -7.66 -14.26
CA ASN A 253 -1.57 -8.76 -13.64
C ASN A 253 -3.08 -8.52 -13.59
N VAL A 254 -3.83 -9.59 -13.81
CA VAL A 254 -5.16 -9.77 -13.23
C VAL A 254 -5.07 -10.87 -12.19
N PHE A 255 -5.14 -10.48 -10.92
CA PHE A 255 -5.11 -11.37 -9.79
C PHE A 255 -6.54 -11.59 -9.30
N THR A 256 -6.89 -12.82 -8.94
CA THR A 256 -8.22 -13.10 -8.38
C THR A 256 -8.14 -14.05 -7.20
N LEU A 257 -8.95 -13.75 -6.17
CA LEU A 257 -9.25 -14.67 -5.09
C LEU A 257 -10.71 -15.07 -5.21
N LEU A 258 -11.01 -16.36 -5.15
CA LEU A 258 -12.36 -16.92 -5.33
C LEU A 258 -12.77 -17.66 -4.06
N TRP A 259 -13.84 -17.20 -3.41
CA TRP A 259 -14.52 -17.94 -2.34
C TRP A 259 -15.72 -18.66 -2.96
N VAL A 260 -15.55 -19.96 -3.19
CA VAL A 260 -16.52 -20.78 -3.92
C VAL A 260 -17.28 -21.66 -2.96
N THR A 261 -18.60 -21.50 -2.94
CA THR A 261 -19.52 -22.50 -2.41
C THR A 261 -20.22 -23.16 -3.60
N THR A 262 -20.20 -24.49 -3.68
CA THR A 262 -20.89 -25.22 -4.74
C THR A 262 -22.37 -25.41 -4.39
N THR A 263 -23.19 -25.74 -5.39
CA THR A 263 -24.61 -26.12 -5.16
C THR A 263 -24.75 -27.40 -4.33
N GLU A 264 -23.69 -28.20 -4.21
CA GLU A 264 -23.59 -29.37 -3.34
C GLU A 264 -23.18 -29.01 -1.89
N GLY A 265 -22.93 -27.72 -1.60
CA GLY A 265 -22.48 -27.23 -0.30
C GLY A 265 -20.97 -27.38 -0.03
N LYS A 266 -20.18 -27.78 -1.04
CA LYS A 266 -18.71 -27.85 -0.94
C LYS A 266 -18.08 -26.46 -0.98
N LYS A 267 -16.96 -26.28 -0.30
CA LYS A 267 -16.26 -25.00 -0.14
C LYS A 267 -14.82 -25.05 -0.64
N PHE A 268 -14.47 -24.17 -1.56
CA PHE A 268 -13.12 -24.04 -2.08
C PHE A 268 -12.67 -22.58 -2.00
N HIS A 269 -11.38 -22.38 -1.74
CA HIS A 269 -10.73 -21.10 -1.91
C HIS A 269 -9.69 -21.21 -3.02
N LEU A 270 -9.72 -20.30 -3.99
CA LEU A 270 -8.75 -20.26 -5.06
C LEU A 270 -8.02 -18.93 -5.12
N SER A 271 -6.73 -18.98 -5.43
CA SER A 271 -5.91 -17.81 -5.77
C SER A 271 -5.37 -18.01 -7.18
N THR A 272 -5.50 -17.01 -8.05
CA THR A 272 -5.03 -17.12 -9.45
C THR A 272 -4.38 -15.82 -9.91
N ASN A 273 -3.39 -15.90 -10.79
CA ASN A 273 -2.88 -14.73 -11.50
C ASN A 273 -2.72 -14.98 -12.99
N ALA A 274 -3.27 -14.06 -13.78
CA ALA A 274 -2.99 -13.88 -15.20
C ALA A 274 -1.99 -12.73 -15.35
N GLY A 275 -0.70 -13.04 -15.53
CA GLY A 275 0.37 -12.06 -15.66
C GLY A 275 0.89 -11.96 -17.09
N LEU A 276 0.53 -10.91 -17.82
CA LEU A 276 1.05 -10.69 -19.17
C LEU A 276 2.48 -10.16 -19.08
N ILE A 277 3.45 -10.93 -19.59
CA ILE A 277 4.85 -10.53 -19.65
C ILE A 277 5.11 -10.05 -21.07
N GLN A 278 5.35 -8.74 -21.20
CA GLN A 278 5.36 -8.05 -22.48
C GLN A 278 4.01 -8.24 -23.21
N SER A 279 4.03 -8.57 -24.50
CA SER A 279 2.81 -8.78 -25.31
C SER A 279 2.62 -10.22 -25.78
N GLU A 280 3.60 -11.11 -25.50
CA GLU A 280 3.72 -12.43 -26.14
C GLU A 280 3.78 -13.61 -25.16
N ASN A 281 3.91 -13.34 -23.86
CA ASN A 281 3.96 -14.38 -22.83
C ASN A 281 2.94 -14.12 -21.74
N MET A 282 2.40 -15.19 -21.15
CA MET A 282 1.45 -15.13 -20.06
C MET A 282 1.87 -16.10 -18.96
N GLY A 283 2.25 -15.53 -17.82
CA GLY A 283 2.43 -16.27 -16.57
C GLY A 283 1.07 -16.58 -15.96
N THR A 284 0.87 -17.84 -15.60
CA THR A 284 -0.34 -18.34 -14.96
C THR A 284 0.05 -19.00 -13.66
N PHE A 285 -0.70 -18.75 -12.59
CA PHE A 285 -0.75 -19.70 -11.50
C PHE A 285 -2.18 -19.89 -11.00
N ILE A 286 -2.40 -21.05 -10.39
CA ILE A 286 -3.60 -21.37 -9.65
C ILE A 286 -3.21 -22.10 -8.37
N SER A 287 -3.79 -21.68 -7.25
CA SER A 287 -3.83 -22.40 -5.98
C SER A 287 -5.27 -22.76 -5.69
N LEU A 288 -5.56 -24.02 -5.42
CA LEU A 288 -6.83 -24.53 -4.95
C LEU A 288 -6.64 -25.04 -3.52
N ASN A 289 -7.43 -24.50 -2.60
CA ASN A 289 -7.56 -24.99 -1.23
C ASN A 289 -8.93 -25.66 -1.10
N ASP A 290 -8.96 -26.98 -0.95
CA ASP A 290 -10.17 -27.72 -0.60
C ASP A 290 -10.38 -27.62 0.91
N LEU A 291 -11.46 -26.93 1.30
CA LEU A 291 -11.72 -26.66 2.71
C LEU A 291 -12.45 -27.79 3.43
N GLN A 292 -12.82 -28.87 2.73
CA GLN A 292 -13.46 -30.04 3.32
C GLN A 292 -12.40 -30.89 4.01
N ASP A 293 -11.30 -31.17 3.32
CA ASP A 293 -10.20 -32.01 3.79
C ASP A 293 -8.95 -31.20 4.19
N ARG A 294 -8.98 -29.88 3.96
CA ARG A 294 -7.89 -28.95 4.26
C ARG A 294 -6.63 -29.30 3.49
N THR A 295 -6.79 -29.59 2.21
CA THR A 295 -5.68 -29.80 1.28
C THR A 295 -5.47 -28.58 0.40
N ALA A 296 -4.23 -28.38 -0.05
CA ALA A 296 -3.89 -27.36 -1.02
C ALA A 296 -3.08 -27.99 -2.15
N ARG A 297 -3.39 -27.59 -3.38
CA ARG A 297 -2.66 -27.99 -4.59
C ARG A 297 -2.71 -26.86 -5.60
N GLY A 298 -1.81 -26.89 -6.56
CA GLY A 298 -1.78 -25.90 -7.60
C GLY A 298 -0.46 -25.87 -8.33
N ALA A 299 -0.38 -25.00 -9.31
CA ALA A 299 0.78 -24.89 -10.16
C ALA A 299 1.01 -23.47 -10.65
N SER A 300 2.25 -23.21 -11.05
CA SER A 300 2.64 -22.03 -11.82
C SER A 300 3.27 -22.45 -13.16
N ILE A 301 3.04 -21.66 -14.20
CA ILE A 301 3.53 -21.93 -15.55
C ILE A 301 3.73 -20.61 -16.32
N LEU A 302 4.75 -20.53 -17.17
CA LEU A 302 4.89 -19.47 -18.17
C LEU A 302 4.70 -20.07 -19.57
N LEU A 303 3.76 -19.51 -20.31
CA LEU A 303 3.41 -19.97 -21.66
C LEU A 303 3.40 -18.81 -22.65
N PRO A 304 3.54 -19.09 -23.96
CA PRO A 304 3.14 -18.15 -24.98
C PRO A 304 1.70 -17.69 -24.74
N GLY A 305 1.47 -16.41 -24.89
CA GLY A 305 0.17 -15.79 -24.66
C GLY A 305 -0.02 -14.53 -25.47
N SER A 306 -1.15 -13.87 -25.27
CA SER A 306 -1.46 -12.61 -25.92
C SER A 306 -2.34 -11.73 -25.03
N GLY A 307 -2.24 -10.42 -25.27
CA GLY A 307 -3.13 -9.41 -24.71
C GLY A 307 -3.79 -8.61 -25.83
N ASN A 308 -4.88 -7.89 -25.50
CA ASN A 308 -5.51 -6.94 -26.40
C ASN A 308 -5.37 -5.50 -25.84
N PRO A 309 -4.96 -4.52 -26.65
CA PRO A 309 -4.77 -3.15 -26.19
C PRO A 309 -6.07 -2.37 -26.00
N ASP A 310 -7.20 -2.85 -26.55
CA ASP A 310 -8.49 -2.14 -26.56
C ASP A 310 -9.46 -2.65 -25.47
N ARG A 311 -9.25 -3.87 -24.96
CA ARG A 311 -10.07 -4.46 -23.90
C ARG A 311 -9.30 -5.51 -23.09
N LEU A 312 -9.83 -5.91 -21.94
CA LEU A 312 -9.29 -7.04 -21.19
C LEU A 312 -9.49 -8.33 -22.00
N ASP A 313 -8.42 -8.82 -22.60
CA ASP A 313 -8.42 -10.07 -23.35
C ASP A 313 -7.02 -10.68 -23.25
N MET A 314 -6.72 -11.27 -22.10
CA MET A 314 -5.46 -11.98 -21.87
C MET A 314 -5.67 -13.47 -22.06
N ARG A 315 -4.85 -14.10 -22.91
CA ARG A 315 -5.03 -15.49 -23.32
C ARG A 315 -3.74 -16.29 -23.31
N SER A 316 -3.87 -17.54 -22.91
CA SER A 316 -2.91 -18.62 -23.10
C SER A 316 -3.66 -19.95 -23.17
N VAL A 317 -2.94 -21.04 -23.46
CA VAL A 317 -3.56 -22.37 -23.45
C VAL A 317 -4.01 -22.81 -22.04
N ALA A 318 -3.41 -22.28 -20.98
CA ALA A 318 -3.72 -22.67 -19.59
C ALA A 318 -4.73 -21.72 -18.90
N GLN A 319 -4.75 -20.44 -19.27
CA GLN A 319 -5.64 -19.45 -18.66
C GLN A 319 -6.06 -18.39 -19.68
N ASN A 320 -7.34 -18.02 -19.62
CA ASN A 320 -7.92 -16.90 -20.33
C ASN A 320 -8.69 -16.01 -19.35
N ILE A 321 -8.54 -14.70 -19.48
CA ILE A 321 -9.39 -13.72 -18.81
C ILE A 321 -9.84 -12.64 -19.80
N THR A 322 -11.14 -12.64 -20.10
CA THR A 322 -11.67 -11.92 -21.27
C THR A 322 -12.97 -11.20 -20.93
N SER A 323 -13.01 -9.89 -21.12
CA SER A 323 -14.22 -9.08 -21.07
C SER A 323 -15.05 -9.28 -22.34
N PRO A 324 -16.39 -9.24 -22.28
CA PRO A 324 -17.24 -9.33 -23.46
C PRO A 324 -17.05 -8.14 -24.41
N ALA A 325 -17.33 -8.37 -25.70
CA ALA A 325 -17.41 -7.29 -26.67
C ALA A 325 -18.74 -6.54 -26.51
N GLY A 326 -18.68 -5.21 -26.33
CA GLY A 326 -19.85 -4.38 -26.01
C GLY A 326 -20.25 -4.45 -24.53
N GLY A 327 -21.04 -3.48 -24.07
CA GLY A 327 -21.35 -3.29 -22.64
C GLY A 327 -20.38 -2.34 -21.94
N ASP A 328 -20.13 -2.56 -20.65
CA ASP A 328 -19.24 -1.72 -19.82
C ASP A 328 -17.77 -2.20 -19.80
N GLY A 329 -17.44 -3.20 -20.62
CA GLY A 329 -16.09 -3.77 -20.70
C GLY A 329 -15.65 -4.57 -19.47
N TRP A 330 -16.52 -4.80 -18.50
CA TRP A 330 -16.16 -5.42 -17.22
C TRP A 330 -17.16 -6.47 -16.73
N THR A 331 -18.45 -6.14 -16.78
CA THR A 331 -19.52 -7.07 -16.42
C THR A 331 -19.53 -8.27 -17.37
N ASN A 332 -19.67 -9.48 -16.82
CA ASN A 332 -19.55 -10.76 -17.51
C ASN A 332 -18.14 -11.06 -18.04
N THR A 333 -17.09 -10.44 -17.50
CA THR A 333 -15.72 -10.90 -17.73
C THR A 333 -15.61 -12.38 -17.38
N GLN A 334 -15.05 -13.17 -18.29
CA GLN A 334 -14.91 -14.61 -18.16
C GLN A 334 -13.48 -14.95 -17.74
N LEU A 335 -13.35 -15.75 -16.69
CA LEU A 335 -12.11 -16.41 -16.31
C LEU A 335 -12.23 -17.90 -16.63
N LYS A 336 -11.30 -18.39 -17.46
CA LYS A 336 -11.14 -19.81 -17.76
C LYS A 336 -9.74 -20.27 -17.41
N ILE A 337 -9.63 -21.35 -16.65
CA ILE A 337 -8.35 -21.99 -16.31
C ILE A 337 -8.49 -23.48 -16.55
N ASP A 338 -7.46 -24.08 -17.14
CA ASP A 338 -7.27 -25.52 -17.22
C ASP A 338 -5.79 -25.82 -16.93
N LEU A 339 -5.48 -26.06 -15.66
CA LEU A 339 -4.11 -26.26 -15.19
C LEU A 339 -4.09 -27.14 -13.93
N ALA A 340 -3.15 -28.09 -13.88
CA ALA A 340 -2.93 -28.97 -12.73
C ALA A 340 -4.19 -29.71 -12.25
N ASP A 341 -4.97 -30.25 -13.20
CA ASP A 341 -6.26 -30.93 -12.96
C ASP A 341 -7.31 -30.06 -12.24
N ILE A 342 -7.16 -28.73 -12.37
CA ILE A 342 -8.09 -27.73 -11.87
C ILE A 342 -8.67 -26.97 -13.08
N GLY A 343 -9.97 -27.16 -13.30
CA GLY A 343 -10.74 -26.42 -14.30
C GLY A 343 -11.55 -25.31 -13.65
N VAL A 344 -11.45 -24.07 -14.14
CA VAL A 344 -12.30 -22.95 -13.72
C VAL A 344 -12.98 -22.40 -14.98
N ASP A 345 -14.29 -22.18 -14.93
CA ASP A 345 -15.04 -21.44 -15.96
C ASP A 345 -16.08 -20.59 -15.24
N VAL A 346 -15.74 -19.32 -15.00
CA VAL A 346 -16.54 -18.40 -14.18
C VAL A 346 -16.71 -17.04 -14.85
N SER A 347 -17.91 -16.48 -14.72
CA SER A 347 -18.21 -15.11 -15.09
C SER A 347 -18.25 -14.21 -13.86
N PHE A 348 -17.72 -13.00 -14.02
CA PHE A 348 -17.71 -11.97 -12.99
C PHE A 348 -18.88 -11.00 -13.17
N ARG A 349 -19.54 -10.68 -12.07
CA ARG A 349 -20.46 -9.55 -11.96
C ARG A 349 -19.99 -8.63 -10.83
N PRO A 350 -19.30 -7.54 -11.15
CA PRO A 350 -18.84 -6.58 -10.16
C PRO A 350 -19.98 -6.05 -9.30
N THR A 351 -19.76 -5.97 -7.99
CA THR A 351 -20.72 -5.34 -7.07
C THR A 351 -20.00 -4.41 -6.10
N GLY A 352 -20.76 -3.51 -5.48
CA GLY A 352 -20.23 -2.54 -4.54
C GLY A 352 -19.27 -1.56 -5.20
N LYS A 353 -18.41 -0.98 -4.38
CA LYS A 353 -17.45 0.03 -4.78
C LYS A 353 -16.07 -0.58 -5.00
N ASN A 354 -15.28 0.04 -5.87
CA ASN A 354 -13.90 -0.39 -6.10
C ASN A 354 -13.01 -0.05 -4.92
N PHE A 355 -11.90 -0.75 -4.79
CA PHE A 355 -10.85 -0.55 -3.81
C PHE A 355 -9.58 -0.09 -4.52
N TYR A 356 -9.12 1.13 -4.23
CA TYR A 356 -7.91 1.69 -4.81
C TYR A 356 -6.76 1.60 -3.80
N TYR A 357 -5.70 0.87 -4.16
CA TYR A 357 -4.53 0.72 -3.30
C TYR A 357 -3.77 2.04 -3.22
N GLY A 358 -3.06 2.30 -2.12
CA GLY A 358 -2.43 3.61 -1.92
C GLY A 358 -3.43 4.78 -1.77
N GLY A 359 -4.74 4.50 -1.72
CA GLY A 359 -5.82 5.49 -1.59
C GLY A 359 -6.31 6.09 -2.91
N ASN A 360 -5.46 6.13 -3.95
CA ASN A 360 -5.77 6.65 -5.29
C ASN A 360 -5.49 5.64 -6.42
N GLY A 361 -4.93 4.48 -6.11
CA GLY A 361 -4.56 3.44 -7.05
C GLY A 361 -3.09 3.46 -7.42
N ASP A 362 -2.31 4.47 -7.04
CA ASP A 362 -0.86 4.50 -7.28
C ASP A 362 -0.12 3.86 -6.09
N ILE A 363 0.75 2.90 -6.38
CA ILE A 363 1.70 2.36 -5.42
C ILE A 363 3.10 2.59 -5.95
N GLN A 364 3.92 3.25 -5.14
CA GLN A 364 5.32 3.48 -5.42
C GLN A 364 6.20 2.52 -4.62
N LEU A 365 6.99 1.70 -5.32
CA LEU A 365 7.95 0.74 -4.74
C LEU A 365 9.31 0.89 -5.45
N PHE A 366 10.20 -0.08 -5.35
CA PHE A 366 11.46 -0.03 -6.09
C PHE A 366 11.22 -0.17 -7.59
N LYS A 367 12.08 0.39 -8.45
CA LYS A 367 12.00 0.22 -9.91
C LYS A 367 12.56 -1.15 -10.35
N ASN A 368 12.07 -1.70 -11.46
CA ASN A 368 12.63 -2.90 -12.09
C ASN A 368 13.88 -2.57 -12.97
N GLY A 369 15.00 -3.30 -12.83
CA GLY A 369 16.17 -3.15 -13.72
C GLY A 369 17.55 -3.55 -13.15
N GLN A 370 18.52 -3.82 -14.06
CA GLN A 370 19.93 -4.04 -13.72
C GLN A 370 20.63 -2.77 -13.20
N ASP A 371 21.61 -2.99 -12.36
CA ASP A 371 22.13 -2.13 -11.30
C ASP A 371 22.88 -0.83 -11.72
N ASN A 372 22.73 -0.28 -12.94
CA ASN A 372 23.71 0.70 -13.46
C ASN A 372 23.19 1.98 -14.17
N SER A 373 21.94 2.44 -14.00
CA SER A 373 21.50 3.73 -14.58
C SER A 373 20.84 4.69 -13.59
N VAL A 374 20.90 6.00 -13.91
CA VAL A 374 20.33 7.14 -13.17
C VAL A 374 18.82 6.99 -12.90
N SER A 375 18.14 6.04 -13.55
CA SER A 375 16.76 5.68 -13.28
C SER A 375 16.51 4.94 -11.95
N LYS A 376 17.56 4.68 -11.15
CA LYS A 376 17.48 4.14 -9.77
C LYS A 376 16.92 5.10 -8.72
N SER A 377 16.92 6.41 -8.97
CA SER A 377 16.51 7.42 -7.98
C SER A 377 15.02 7.79 -8.06
N LEU A 378 14.28 7.22 -9.02
CA LEU A 378 12.82 7.29 -9.06
C LEU A 378 12.24 5.99 -8.51
N PRO A 379 11.27 6.04 -7.58
CA PRO A 379 10.55 4.84 -7.21
C PRO A 379 9.86 4.27 -8.45
N GLY A 380 9.84 2.95 -8.55
CA GLY A 380 8.93 2.24 -9.45
C GLY A 380 7.49 2.55 -9.08
N TRP A 381 6.58 2.35 -10.03
CA TRP A 381 5.18 2.69 -9.89
C TRP A 381 4.30 1.53 -10.33
N SER A 382 3.13 1.39 -9.74
CA SER A 382 2.04 0.60 -10.30
C SER A 382 0.70 1.24 -10.04
N TRP A 383 -0.15 1.23 -11.05
CA TRP A 383 -1.58 1.37 -10.87
C TRP A 383 -2.17 0.05 -10.40
N TYR A 384 -2.94 0.10 -9.33
CA TYR A 384 -3.44 -1.06 -8.64
C TYR A 384 -4.80 -0.77 -8.00
N TRP A 385 -5.80 -1.56 -8.38
CA TRP A 385 -7.14 -1.49 -7.81
C TRP A 385 -7.78 -2.89 -7.77
N ALA A 386 -8.85 -3.01 -6.98
CA ALA A 386 -9.63 -4.23 -6.84
C ALA A 386 -11.14 -3.95 -6.81
N ASN A 387 -11.95 -4.98 -7.04
CA ASN A 387 -13.34 -5.03 -6.61
C ASN A 387 -13.52 -6.20 -5.63
N PRO A 388 -13.64 -5.93 -4.32
CA PRO A 388 -13.60 -6.96 -3.28
C PRO A 388 -14.89 -7.78 -3.16
N THR A 389 -15.98 -7.36 -3.82
CA THR A 389 -17.29 -7.97 -3.61
C THR A 389 -17.87 -8.57 -4.89
N THR A 390 -17.02 -8.81 -5.90
CA THR A 390 -17.43 -9.31 -7.22
C THR A 390 -18.20 -10.62 -7.06
N ARG A 391 -19.40 -10.71 -7.64
CA ARG A 391 -20.16 -11.97 -7.67
C ARG A 391 -19.63 -12.87 -8.78
N ILE A 392 -19.66 -14.17 -8.54
CA ILE A 392 -19.23 -15.18 -9.51
C ILE A 392 -20.34 -16.17 -9.81
N ASN A 393 -20.38 -16.63 -11.05
CA ASN A 393 -21.24 -17.72 -11.49
C ASN A 393 -20.47 -18.61 -12.46
N GLY A 394 -20.78 -19.90 -12.49
CA GLY A 394 -20.12 -20.84 -13.40
C GLY A 394 -19.82 -22.18 -12.73
N SER A 395 -18.63 -22.71 -13.01
CA SER A 395 -18.23 -24.03 -12.54
C SER A 395 -16.75 -24.13 -12.17
N LEU A 396 -16.49 -25.02 -11.24
CA LEU A 396 -15.16 -25.49 -10.83
C LEU A 396 -15.08 -26.98 -11.14
N SER A 397 -13.99 -27.46 -11.72
CA SER A 397 -13.72 -28.87 -11.95
C SER A 397 -12.46 -29.27 -11.20
N THR A 398 -12.55 -30.33 -10.40
CA THR A 398 -11.46 -30.85 -9.59
C THR A 398 -11.52 -32.37 -9.62
N ASP A 399 -10.38 -33.03 -9.80
CA ASP A 399 -10.29 -34.51 -9.78
C ASP A 399 -11.25 -35.18 -10.79
N GLY A 400 -11.38 -34.56 -11.97
CA GLY A 400 -12.29 -35.01 -13.04
C GLY A 400 -13.78 -34.78 -12.76
N LYS A 401 -14.16 -34.23 -11.59
CA LYS A 401 -15.54 -33.91 -11.24
C LYS A 401 -15.83 -32.43 -11.45
N LYS A 402 -16.90 -32.13 -12.18
CA LYS A 402 -17.43 -30.77 -12.34
C LYS A 402 -18.39 -30.43 -11.20
N HIS A 403 -18.20 -29.26 -10.60
CA HIS A 403 -19.01 -28.67 -9.55
C HIS A 403 -19.62 -27.35 -10.03
N MET A 404 -20.93 -27.19 -9.86
CA MET A 404 -21.61 -25.92 -10.15
C MET A 404 -21.50 -24.97 -8.96
N ILE A 405 -21.21 -23.70 -9.24
CA ILE A 405 -21.06 -22.66 -8.22
C ILE A 405 -22.46 -22.17 -7.78
N ASP A 406 -22.69 -22.09 -6.48
CA ASP A 406 -23.81 -21.33 -5.91
C ASP A 406 -23.42 -19.85 -5.87
N ALA A 407 -23.89 -19.10 -6.87
CA ALA A 407 -23.62 -17.67 -7.01
C ALA A 407 -24.18 -16.82 -5.84
N SER A 408 -25.12 -17.35 -5.05
CA SER A 408 -25.65 -16.65 -3.86
C SER A 408 -24.73 -16.76 -2.64
N GLN A 409 -23.80 -17.71 -2.66
CA GLN A 409 -22.87 -18.05 -1.58
C GLN A 409 -21.40 -17.89 -1.99
N SER A 410 -21.15 -17.32 -3.17
CA SER A 410 -19.82 -17.24 -3.76
C SER A 410 -19.51 -15.83 -4.25
N TYR A 411 -18.26 -15.42 -4.09
CA TYR A 411 -17.76 -14.12 -4.50
C TYR A 411 -16.26 -14.18 -4.80
N ALA A 412 -15.75 -13.09 -5.33
CA ALA A 412 -14.36 -12.92 -5.68
C ALA A 412 -13.84 -11.54 -5.27
N LEU A 413 -12.55 -11.50 -4.97
CA LEU A 413 -11.72 -10.32 -5.15
C LEU A 413 -11.22 -10.35 -6.59
N PHE A 414 -11.57 -9.33 -7.37
CA PHE A 414 -10.97 -9.09 -8.69
C PHE A 414 -9.94 -7.99 -8.57
N GLU A 415 -8.69 -8.24 -8.91
CA GLU A 415 -7.60 -7.27 -8.84
C GLU A 415 -6.99 -7.00 -10.20
N ARG A 416 -6.63 -5.74 -10.43
CA ARG A 416 -5.95 -5.29 -11.64
C ARG A 416 -4.73 -4.47 -11.24
N GLN A 417 -3.56 -4.89 -11.69
CA GLN A 417 -2.30 -4.20 -11.41
C GLN A 417 -1.46 -4.05 -12.67
N TRP A 418 -0.97 -2.85 -12.96
CA TRP A 418 0.08 -2.68 -13.96
C TRP A 418 1.05 -1.55 -13.63
N GLY A 419 2.30 -1.70 -14.03
CA GLY A 419 3.32 -0.67 -13.89
C GLY A 419 4.74 -1.21 -13.87
N ASP A 420 5.71 -0.33 -13.66
CA ASP A 420 7.13 -0.68 -13.59
C ASP A 420 7.60 -0.60 -12.14
N LEU A 421 7.48 -1.73 -11.42
CA LEU A 421 7.98 -1.86 -10.06
C LEU A 421 8.64 -3.22 -9.81
N ASN A 422 9.44 -3.25 -8.75
CA ASN A 422 10.14 -4.42 -8.23
C ASN A 422 9.74 -4.65 -6.77
N ILE A 423 9.45 -5.91 -6.48
CA ILE A 423 9.00 -6.41 -5.17
C ILE A 423 10.16 -6.90 -4.29
N GLY A 424 11.41 -6.61 -4.66
CA GLY A 424 12.59 -6.88 -3.84
C GLY A 424 12.88 -8.37 -3.64
N GLN A 425 13.62 -8.70 -2.57
CA GLN A 425 14.00 -10.07 -2.21
C GLN A 425 12.88 -10.85 -1.51
N GLY A 426 11.70 -10.91 -2.14
CA GLY A 426 10.54 -11.64 -1.65
C GLY A 426 9.58 -10.80 -0.82
N HIS A 427 8.40 -11.37 -0.58
CA HIS A 427 7.30 -10.71 0.13
C HIS A 427 6.38 -11.74 0.77
N TYR A 428 5.57 -11.30 1.71
CA TYR A 428 4.31 -11.96 2.06
C TYR A 428 3.18 -10.93 2.01
N LEU A 429 2.04 -11.37 1.49
CA LEU A 429 0.85 -10.55 1.31
C LEU A 429 -0.31 -11.17 2.08
N LEU A 430 -1.15 -10.33 2.68
CA LEU A 430 -2.30 -10.77 3.47
C LEU A 430 -3.55 -10.09 2.93
N TRP A 431 -4.52 -10.87 2.44
CA TRP A 431 -5.86 -10.43 2.11
C TRP A 431 -6.84 -10.88 3.20
N LEU A 432 -7.28 -9.94 4.03
CA LEU A 432 -8.13 -10.21 5.18
C LEU A 432 -9.54 -9.71 4.89
N TYR A 433 -10.51 -10.62 4.97
CA TYR A 433 -11.93 -10.30 4.95
C TYR A 433 -12.46 -10.38 6.36
N LEU A 434 -12.90 -9.24 6.90
CA LEU A 434 -13.42 -9.16 8.26
C LEU A 434 -14.91 -9.50 8.27
N GLU A 435 -15.38 -10.09 9.37
CA GLU A 435 -16.81 -10.41 9.54
C GLU A 435 -17.70 -9.16 9.55
N THR A 436 -17.11 -8.01 9.88
CA THR A 436 -17.74 -6.69 9.85
C THR A 436 -17.89 -6.12 8.43
N GLY A 437 -17.29 -6.77 7.42
CA GLY A 437 -17.42 -6.47 6.00
C GLY A 437 -16.26 -5.67 5.40
N GLU A 438 -15.36 -5.14 6.21
CA GLU A 438 -14.14 -4.51 5.74
C GLU A 438 -13.19 -5.52 5.10
N VAL A 439 -12.45 -5.05 4.11
CA VAL A 439 -11.36 -5.79 3.47
C VAL A 439 -10.07 -5.07 3.75
N LEU A 440 -9.09 -5.80 4.27
CA LEU A 440 -7.76 -5.28 4.56
C LEU A 440 -6.74 -6.03 3.73
N ILE A 441 -5.84 -5.29 3.10
CA ILE A 441 -4.75 -5.89 2.33
C ILE A 441 -3.44 -5.31 2.83
N SER A 442 -2.51 -6.18 3.22
CA SER A 442 -1.19 -5.78 3.68
C SER A 442 -0.10 -6.34 2.78
N TRP A 443 0.85 -5.47 2.43
CA TRP A 443 2.07 -5.81 1.74
C TRP A 443 3.23 -5.73 2.73
N SER A 444 4.05 -6.77 2.77
CA SER A 444 5.22 -6.87 3.64
C SER A 444 6.40 -7.40 2.82
N MET A 445 7.36 -6.51 2.55
CA MET A 445 8.42 -6.69 1.55
C MET A 445 9.77 -6.95 2.22
N GLU A 446 10.59 -7.77 1.56
CA GLU A 446 11.93 -8.15 2.00
C GLU A 446 11.97 -8.65 3.47
N PRO A 447 11.12 -9.64 3.84
CA PRO A 447 11.13 -10.15 5.21
C PRO A 447 12.46 -10.85 5.53
N ASN A 448 13.02 -10.58 6.72
CA ASN A 448 14.16 -11.32 7.25
C ASN A 448 13.73 -12.70 7.81
N GLU A 449 14.65 -13.53 8.29
CA GLU A 449 14.30 -14.85 8.85
C GLU A 449 13.52 -14.78 10.18
N ALA A 450 13.56 -13.65 10.88
CA ALA A 450 12.68 -13.37 12.02
C ALA A 450 11.25 -12.94 11.57
N GLY A 451 11.05 -12.81 10.26
CA GLY A 451 9.81 -12.42 9.59
C GLY A 451 9.45 -10.95 9.72
N GLU A 452 10.40 -10.10 10.06
CA GLU A 452 10.25 -8.64 10.08
C GLU A 452 10.51 -8.11 8.67
N SER A 453 9.63 -7.24 8.19
CA SER A 453 9.73 -6.65 6.85
C SER A 453 10.37 -5.27 6.87
N LYS A 454 11.16 -4.99 5.84
CA LYS A 454 11.81 -3.69 5.65
C LYS A 454 10.84 -2.59 5.24
N ILE A 455 9.86 -2.96 4.41
CA ILE A 455 8.80 -2.05 3.95
C ILE A 455 7.47 -2.78 4.14
N ALA A 456 6.52 -2.15 4.81
CA ALA A 456 5.19 -2.70 4.96
C ALA A 456 4.13 -1.60 5.02
N PHE A 457 3.01 -1.85 4.37
CA PHE A 457 1.84 -0.97 4.39
C PHE A 457 0.56 -1.81 4.39
N ALA A 458 -0.54 -1.19 4.83
CA ALA A 458 -1.86 -1.78 4.77
C ALA A 458 -2.84 -0.79 4.13
N CYS A 459 -3.68 -1.31 3.24
CA CYS A 459 -4.82 -0.60 2.70
C CYS A 459 -6.09 -1.23 3.28
N ILE A 460 -7.06 -0.40 3.63
CA ILE A 460 -8.35 -0.83 4.17
C ILE A 460 -9.45 -0.32 3.24
N TRP A 461 -10.37 -1.20 2.90
CA TRP A 461 -11.63 -0.90 2.23
C TRP A 461 -12.78 -1.12 3.20
N GLN A 462 -13.64 -0.11 3.34
CA GLN A 462 -14.85 -0.21 4.14
C GLN A 462 -16.08 -0.47 3.25
N PRO A 463 -17.12 -1.17 3.75
CA PRO A 463 -18.38 -1.43 3.03
C PRO A 463 -19.07 -0.19 2.44
N ASN A 464 -18.83 0.98 3.03
CA ASN A 464 -19.38 2.27 2.58
C ASN A 464 -18.58 2.91 1.42
N GLY A 465 -17.47 2.30 0.99
CA GLY A 465 -16.56 2.83 -0.03
C GLY A 465 -15.38 3.65 0.48
N TRP A 466 -15.24 3.80 1.79
CA TRP A 466 -14.13 4.56 2.34
C TRP A 466 -12.85 3.73 2.31
N HIS A 467 -11.78 4.33 1.81
CA HIS A 467 -10.48 3.68 1.74
C HIS A 467 -9.46 4.42 2.58
N GLU A 468 -8.57 3.65 3.17
CA GLU A 468 -7.50 4.18 3.99
C GLU A 468 -6.20 3.46 3.66
N MET A 469 -5.11 4.20 3.74
CA MET A 469 -3.78 3.64 3.77
C MET A 469 -3.18 3.97 5.12
N ILE A 470 -2.68 2.95 5.82
CA ILE A 470 -2.07 3.10 7.13
C ILE A 470 -0.73 2.37 7.18
N PRO A 471 0.23 2.88 7.97
CA PRO A 471 1.49 2.19 8.19
C PRO A 471 1.25 0.88 8.95
N VAL A 472 2.05 -0.12 8.62
CA VAL A 472 2.12 -1.37 9.36
C VAL A 472 2.98 -1.16 10.60
N GLY A 473 2.46 -1.54 11.77
CA GLY A 473 3.11 -1.37 13.06
C GLY A 473 4.35 -2.26 13.20
N PRO A 474 5.33 -1.83 14.02
CA PRO A 474 6.64 -2.50 14.15
C PRO A 474 6.56 -3.89 14.79
N LYS A 475 5.44 -4.25 15.43
CA LYS A 475 5.23 -5.59 15.99
C LYS A 475 4.87 -6.63 14.93
N SER A 476 4.54 -6.20 13.70
CA SER A 476 4.13 -7.09 12.62
C SER A 476 5.27 -8.02 12.23
N ARG A 477 4.97 -9.31 12.12
CA ARG A 477 5.96 -10.33 11.78
C ARG A 477 5.31 -11.60 11.25
N ALA A 478 6.07 -12.35 10.49
CA ALA A 478 5.75 -13.70 10.10
C ALA A 478 6.67 -14.72 10.80
N TRP A 479 6.25 -15.96 11.01
CA TRP A 479 7.12 -17.00 11.57
C TRP A 479 6.68 -18.38 11.11
N ASP A 480 7.25 -19.41 11.75
CA ASP A 480 6.93 -20.81 11.51
C ASP A 480 7.34 -21.26 10.09
N ILE A 481 8.61 -21.01 9.74
CA ILE A 481 9.14 -21.26 8.39
C ILE A 481 9.05 -22.76 8.02
N SER A 482 8.56 -23.05 6.82
CA SER A 482 8.75 -24.33 6.13
C SER A 482 9.68 -24.16 4.94
N ARG A 483 10.27 -25.27 4.48
CA ARG A 483 11.10 -25.29 3.28
C ARG A 483 10.34 -26.02 2.17
N GLY A 484 10.17 -25.36 1.03
CA GLY A 484 9.58 -25.93 -0.16
C GLY A 484 10.31 -27.20 -0.59
N LYS A 485 9.56 -28.25 -0.94
CA LYS A 485 10.13 -29.53 -1.34
C LYS A 485 10.73 -29.46 -2.74
N VAL A 486 10.18 -28.61 -3.60
CA VAL A 486 10.57 -28.51 -5.01
C VAL A 486 11.62 -27.43 -5.20
N THR A 487 11.37 -26.22 -4.69
CA THR A 487 12.27 -25.07 -4.92
C THR A 487 13.35 -24.93 -3.86
N GLY A 488 13.16 -25.55 -2.67
CA GLY A 488 14.01 -25.33 -1.51
C GLY A 488 13.85 -23.96 -0.84
N TYR A 489 12.91 -23.11 -1.29
CA TYR A 489 12.65 -21.79 -0.72
C TYR A 489 12.01 -21.86 0.67
N LYS A 490 12.16 -20.78 1.45
CA LYS A 490 11.60 -20.65 2.79
C LYS A 490 10.25 -19.93 2.72
N TYR A 491 9.23 -20.48 3.36
CA TYR A 491 7.89 -19.93 3.39
C TYR A 491 7.38 -19.78 4.82
N PHE A 492 6.83 -18.62 5.17
CA PHE A 492 6.17 -18.40 6.46
C PHE A 492 4.78 -19.03 6.47
N ASN A 493 4.34 -19.45 7.66
CA ASN A 493 3.07 -20.15 7.84
C ASN A 493 2.16 -19.52 8.90
N ARG A 494 2.70 -18.58 9.68
CA ARG A 494 1.96 -17.83 10.69
C ARG A 494 2.32 -16.37 10.61
N PHE A 495 1.34 -15.53 10.87
CA PHE A 495 1.43 -14.10 10.65
C PHE A 495 0.81 -13.35 11.82
N PHE A 496 1.45 -12.25 12.18
CA PHE A 496 0.91 -11.24 13.06
C PHE A 496 1.02 -9.89 12.35
N LEU A 497 -0.10 -9.20 12.21
CA LEU A 497 -0.18 -7.89 11.61
C LEU A 497 -0.65 -6.90 12.68
N ASP A 498 0.17 -5.89 12.97
CA ASP A 498 -0.11 -4.83 13.94
C ASP A 498 -0.46 -3.54 13.20
N LEU A 499 -1.56 -2.90 13.56
CA LEU A 499 -2.05 -1.65 12.94
C LEU A 499 -2.42 -0.66 14.04
N PRO A 500 -1.42 -0.03 14.69
CA PRO A 500 -1.63 0.80 15.87
C PRO A 500 -2.50 2.03 15.59
N ALA A 501 -2.45 2.57 14.37
CA ALA A 501 -3.29 3.70 13.94
C ALA A 501 -4.80 3.42 14.02
N ARG A 502 -5.20 2.14 14.14
CA ARG A 502 -6.59 1.69 14.26
C ARG A 502 -6.87 0.90 15.54
N ASP A 503 -5.92 0.89 16.49
CA ASP A 503 -5.96 -0.01 17.65
C ASP A 503 -6.35 -1.44 17.25
N ALA A 504 -5.71 -1.92 16.18
CA ALA A 504 -6.05 -3.16 15.50
C ALA A 504 -4.85 -4.09 15.39
N SER A 505 -5.10 -5.39 15.48
CA SER A 505 -4.09 -6.42 15.25
C SER A 505 -4.73 -7.70 14.75
N PHE A 506 -4.00 -8.49 13.97
CA PHE A 506 -4.48 -9.73 13.38
C PHE A 506 -3.47 -10.83 13.62
N ARG A 507 -3.95 -12.01 13.98
CA ARG A 507 -3.13 -13.22 14.09
C ARG A 507 -3.74 -14.29 13.21
N LEU A 508 -2.96 -14.77 12.24
CA LEU A 508 -3.43 -15.63 11.15
C LEU A 508 -2.49 -16.81 10.98
N ASP A 509 -3.07 -17.98 10.74
CA ASP A 509 -2.32 -19.19 10.40
C ASP A 509 -2.79 -19.70 9.03
N LYS A 510 -1.87 -20.19 8.20
CA LYS A 510 -2.26 -20.97 7.01
C LYS A 510 -3.01 -22.22 7.43
N TRP A 511 -4.08 -22.54 6.72
CA TRP A 511 -4.75 -23.83 6.87
C TRP A 511 -3.86 -24.98 6.42
N VAL A 512 -3.15 -24.78 5.31
CA VAL A 512 -2.19 -25.73 4.76
C VAL A 512 -0.80 -25.14 4.82
N ARG A 513 0.01 -25.69 5.71
CA ARG A 513 1.38 -25.23 5.96
C ARG A 513 2.25 -25.33 4.69
N ASP A 514 2.37 -26.52 4.12
CA ASP A 514 3.29 -26.76 3.01
C ASP A 514 2.59 -26.64 1.65
N ALA A 515 1.95 -25.48 1.43
CA ALA A 515 1.20 -25.16 0.22
C ALA A 515 2.06 -24.48 -0.85
N GLU A 516 3.25 -25.00 -1.12
CA GLU A 516 4.10 -24.55 -2.23
C GLU A 516 3.44 -24.92 -3.57
N LEU A 517 3.33 -23.96 -4.49
CA LEU A 517 2.87 -24.25 -5.85
C LEU A 517 3.98 -24.94 -6.64
N VAL A 518 3.64 -26.03 -7.32
CA VAL A 518 4.60 -26.80 -8.09
C VAL A 518 4.62 -26.30 -9.53
N PRO A 519 5.78 -25.87 -10.06
CA PRO A 519 5.88 -25.52 -11.47
C PRO A 519 5.44 -26.70 -12.34
N SER A 520 4.54 -26.45 -13.29
CA SER A 520 3.98 -27.50 -14.15
C SER A 520 4.12 -27.10 -15.61
N PRO A 521 4.82 -27.87 -16.45
CA PRO A 521 5.62 -29.05 -16.12
C PRO A 521 6.91 -28.71 -15.33
N PRO A 522 7.63 -29.69 -14.74
CA PRO A 522 8.77 -29.43 -13.85
C PRO A 522 9.90 -28.57 -14.45
N GLU A 523 10.09 -28.59 -15.77
CA GLU A 523 11.04 -27.71 -16.50
C GLU A 523 10.74 -26.21 -16.36
N GLN A 524 9.54 -25.85 -15.89
CA GLN A 524 9.13 -24.47 -15.60
C GLN A 524 9.69 -23.95 -14.26
N LEU A 525 10.44 -24.76 -13.53
CA LEU A 525 11.09 -24.34 -12.29
C LEU A 525 11.95 -23.09 -12.52
N HIS A 526 11.71 -22.04 -11.73
CA HIS A 526 12.34 -20.71 -11.85
C HIS A 526 12.07 -19.95 -13.16
N ARG A 527 11.15 -20.43 -14.02
CA ARG A 527 10.75 -19.71 -15.24
C ARG A 527 9.70 -18.65 -14.98
N TYR A 528 8.94 -18.81 -13.90
CA TYR A 528 7.96 -17.84 -13.43
C TYR A 528 8.04 -17.71 -11.91
N ILE A 529 6.92 -17.39 -11.25
CA ILE A 529 6.87 -17.19 -9.81
C ILE A 529 6.90 -18.52 -9.06
N ASN A 530 7.62 -18.51 -7.95
CA ASN A 530 7.66 -19.60 -6.97
C ASN A 530 7.04 -19.09 -5.66
N ILE A 531 5.83 -19.53 -5.35
CA ILE A 531 5.06 -19.00 -4.23
C ILE A 531 4.46 -20.13 -3.38
N SER A 532 4.09 -19.80 -2.15
CA SER A 532 3.26 -20.65 -1.32
C SER A 532 1.97 -19.91 -0.97
N GLU A 533 0.85 -20.50 -1.37
CA GLU A 533 -0.49 -19.89 -1.30
C GLU A 533 -1.44 -20.82 -0.55
N SER A 534 -1.96 -20.36 0.58
CA SER A 534 -2.96 -21.09 1.34
C SER A 534 -4.01 -20.17 1.92
N TYR A 535 -5.25 -20.65 1.95
CA TYR A 535 -6.29 -20.04 2.75
C TYR A 535 -5.85 -19.98 4.23
N GLY A 536 -6.22 -18.90 4.90
CA GLY A 536 -5.92 -18.70 6.31
C GLY A 536 -7.13 -18.19 7.06
N GLU A 537 -7.17 -18.49 8.35
CA GLU A 537 -8.12 -17.89 9.29
C GLU A 537 -7.36 -17.47 10.55
N GLY A 538 -7.97 -16.57 11.30
CA GLY A 538 -7.31 -15.93 12.41
C GLY A 538 -8.26 -15.22 13.35
N THR A 539 -7.68 -14.58 14.35
CA THR A 539 -8.38 -13.69 15.26
C THR A 539 -7.94 -12.25 14.98
N ALA A 540 -8.89 -11.33 15.06
CA ALA A 540 -8.63 -9.90 14.94
C ALA A 540 -8.97 -9.18 16.25
N ARG A 541 -8.17 -8.19 16.59
CA ARG A 541 -8.62 -7.03 17.36
C ARG A 541 -8.87 -5.92 16.33
N TRP A 542 -10.08 -5.39 16.29
CA TRP A 542 -10.48 -4.32 15.37
C TRP A 542 -11.16 -3.19 16.14
N ASN A 543 -10.57 -2.00 16.13
CA ASN A 543 -11.04 -0.84 16.92
C ASN A 543 -11.28 -1.21 18.40
N GLY A 544 -10.34 -1.93 19.01
CA GLY A 544 -10.43 -2.37 20.42
C GLY A 544 -11.37 -3.54 20.71
N LYS A 545 -12.06 -4.11 19.71
CA LYS A 545 -12.94 -5.29 19.88
C LYS A 545 -12.30 -6.56 19.33
N ILE A 546 -12.44 -7.68 20.03
CA ILE A 546 -11.95 -8.98 19.58
C ILE A 546 -13.02 -9.68 18.74
N SER A 547 -12.66 -10.17 17.55
CA SER A 547 -13.50 -10.93 16.61
C SER A 547 -12.77 -12.12 16.00
#